data_AF-A0AA41JDQ1-F1
#
_entry.id   AF-A0AA41JDQ1-F1
#
_cell.length_a   1.000
_cell.length_b   1.000
_cell.length_c   1.000
_cell.angle_alpha   90.00
_cell.angle_beta   90.00
_cell.angle_gamma   90.00
#
_symmetry.space_group_name_H-M   'P 1'
#
loop_
_entity.id
_entity.type
_entity.pdbx_description
1 polymer ?
#
loop_
_entity_poly.entity_id
_entity_poly.type
_entity_poly.pdbx_seq_one_letter_code
_entity_poly.pdbx_strand_id
1 'polypeptide(L)'
;MEFREEMYGEDAGEEISQAIHQTVKKLVSRRIDDMDIKCQACGSEELSPEAENPDEEEVRGYYKCTECGERGNIDIDYGDLNSVLTP
;
A
#
# COMPACT_ATOMS: atom_id res chain seq x y z
N MET A 1 35.25 -10.02 -20.13
CA MET A 1 33.90 -10.38 -19.68
C MET A 1 33.11 -9.10 -19.65
N GLU A 2 32.23 -8.90 -20.63
CA GLU A 2 31.26 -7.80 -20.61
C GLU A 2 30.01 -8.37 -19.94
N PHE A 3 29.63 -7.80 -18.79
CA PHE A 3 28.38 -8.13 -18.12
C PHE A 3 27.23 -7.59 -18.99
N ARG A 4 26.43 -8.49 -19.57
CA ARG A 4 25.13 -8.15 -20.15
C ARG A 4 24.11 -8.09 -19.02
N GLU A 5 23.86 -6.87 -18.53
CA GLU A 5 22.65 -6.55 -17.76
C GLU A 5 21.47 -6.50 -18.73
N GLU A 6 21.00 -7.66 -19.18
CA GLU A 6 19.72 -7.73 -19.89
C GLU A 6 18.90 -8.88 -19.29
N MET A 7 17.73 -8.49 -18.80
CA MET A 7 16.57 -9.31 -18.46
C MET A 7 16.44 -9.82 -17.02
N TYR A 8 16.30 -8.88 -16.07
CA TYR A 8 15.11 -9.00 -15.23
C TYR A 8 13.94 -8.59 -16.13
N GLY A 9 13.15 -9.58 -16.60
CA GLY A 9 12.07 -9.32 -17.55
C GLY A 9 11.10 -8.29 -16.98
N GLU A 10 10.74 -7.29 -17.79
CA GLU A 10 9.75 -6.25 -17.44
C GLU A 10 8.47 -6.84 -16.81
N ASP A 11 8.03 -8.02 -17.25
CA ASP A 11 6.90 -8.78 -16.68
C ASP A 11 7.04 -9.11 -15.18
N ALA A 12 8.23 -9.50 -14.71
CA ALA A 12 8.42 -9.89 -13.31
C ALA A 12 8.37 -8.69 -12.36
N GLY A 13 8.80 -7.52 -12.84
CA GLY A 13 8.69 -6.26 -12.08
C GLY A 13 7.24 -5.82 -11.89
N GLU A 14 6.41 -5.99 -12.92
CA GLU A 14 4.98 -5.67 -12.87
C GLU A 14 4.21 -6.58 -11.91
N GLU A 15 4.48 -7.90 -11.94
CA GLU A 15 3.86 -8.87 -11.03
C GLU A 15 4.23 -8.61 -9.55
N ILE A 16 5.50 -8.29 -9.28
CA ILE A 16 5.98 -7.93 -7.94
C ILE A 16 5.31 -6.63 -7.46
N SER A 17 5.23 -5.62 -8.33
CA SER A 17 4.59 -4.35 -8.01
C SER A 17 3.11 -4.52 -7.64
N GLN A 18 2.37 -5.34 -8.39
CA GLN A 18 0.97 -5.66 -8.08
C GLN A 18 0.81 -6.41 -6.75
N ALA A 19 1.70 -7.36 -6.45
CA ALA A 19 1.68 -8.10 -5.19
C ALA A 19 1.92 -7.18 -3.98
N ILE A 20 2.87 -6.24 -4.11
CA ILE A 20 3.14 -5.26 -3.06
C ILE A 20 1.95 -4.31 -2.90
N HIS A 21 1.35 -3.81 -3.99
CA HIS A 21 0.13 -3.00 -3.96
C HIS A 21 -1.01 -3.67 -3.18
N GLN A 22 -1.28 -4.95 -3.45
CA GLN A 22 -2.32 -5.71 -2.75
C GLN A 22 -1.99 -5.89 -1.26
N THR A 23 -0.71 -6.09 -0.94
CA THR A 23 -0.23 -6.27 0.44
C THR A 23 -0.39 -4.97 1.23
N VAL A 24 0.05 -3.84 0.66
CA VAL A 24 -0.12 -2.52 1.27
C VAL A 24 -1.60 -2.21 1.48
N LYS A 25 -2.46 -2.47 0.49
CA LYS A 25 -3.91 -2.25 0.63
C LYS A 25 -4.52 -3.05 1.80
N LYS A 26 -4.07 -4.29 2.00
CA LYS A 26 -4.50 -5.11 3.16
C LYS A 26 -3.99 -4.55 4.48
N LEU A 27 -2.74 -4.08 4.53
CA LEU A 27 -2.17 -3.45 5.72
C LEU A 27 -2.92 -2.17 6.10
N VAL A 28 -3.22 -1.31 5.11
CA VAL A 28 -4.06 -0.12 5.30
C VAL A 28 -5.40 -0.52 5.91
N SER A 29 -6.10 -1.50 5.32
CA SER A 29 -7.39 -1.97 5.83
C SER A 29 -7.30 -2.40 7.29
N ARG A 30 -6.33 -3.26 7.60
CA ARG A 30 -6.13 -3.76 8.96
C ARG A 30 -5.82 -2.63 9.94
N ARG A 31 -5.04 -1.63 9.53
CA ARG A 31 -4.69 -0.50 10.39
C ARG A 31 -5.85 0.44 10.64
N ILE A 32 -6.73 0.62 9.65
CA ILE A 32 -8.02 1.30 9.84
C ILE A 32 -8.82 0.61 10.94
N ASP A 33 -8.94 -0.72 10.87
CA ASP A 33 -9.69 -1.51 11.85
C ASP A 33 -9.02 -1.53 13.25
N ASP A 34 -7.70 -1.80 13.31
CA ASP A 34 -6.95 -1.95 14.57
C ASP A 34 -6.84 -0.61 15.34
N MET A 35 -6.77 0.52 14.63
CA MET A 35 -6.63 1.85 15.24
C MET A 35 -7.95 2.65 15.29
N ASP A 36 -9.07 2.08 14.84
CA ASP A 36 -10.38 2.75 14.75
C ASP A 36 -10.24 4.12 14.04
N ILE A 37 -9.59 4.11 12.87
CA ILE A 37 -9.33 5.32 12.10
C ILE A 37 -10.65 5.83 11.52
N LYS A 38 -10.91 7.13 11.71
CA LYS A 38 -12.05 7.83 11.12
C LYS A 38 -11.56 8.93 10.18
N CYS A 39 -12.39 9.28 9.22
CA CYS A 39 -12.12 10.41 8.33
C CYS A 39 -11.86 11.68 9.16
N GLN A 40 -10.77 12.39 8.90
CA GLN A 40 -10.42 13.58 9.67
C GLN A 40 -11.34 14.77 9.36
N ALA A 41 -11.83 14.89 8.12
CA ALA A 41 -12.80 15.91 7.75
C ALA A 41 -14.20 15.70 8.34
N CYS A 42 -14.78 14.50 8.19
CA CYS A 42 -16.19 14.27 8.51
C CYS A 42 -16.45 13.30 9.67
N GLY A 43 -15.42 12.63 10.19
CA GLY A 43 -15.55 11.64 11.26
C GLY A 43 -16.15 10.30 10.83
N SER A 44 -16.34 10.07 9.53
CA SER A 44 -16.90 8.82 8.98
C SER A 44 -15.95 7.63 9.18
N GLU A 45 -16.54 6.47 9.45
CA GLU A 45 -15.88 5.16 9.50
C GLU A 45 -15.86 4.48 8.13
N GLU A 46 -16.60 5.00 7.14
CA GLU A 46 -16.63 4.44 5.79
C GLU A 46 -15.37 4.86 5.01
N LEU A 47 -14.29 4.11 5.23
CA LEU A 47 -12.98 4.32 4.64
C LEU A 47 -12.63 3.18 3.68
N SER A 48 -12.26 3.55 2.45
CA SER A 48 -11.76 2.63 1.44
C SER A 48 -10.22 2.63 1.47
N PRO A 49 -9.56 1.47 1.67
CA PRO A 49 -8.11 1.39 1.61
C PRO A 49 -7.62 1.53 0.16
N GLU A 50 -6.50 2.22 -0.01
CA GLU A 50 -5.82 2.47 -1.27
C GLU A 50 -4.31 2.27 -1.11
N ALA A 51 -3.63 1.90 -2.18
CA ALA A 51 -2.18 1.82 -2.26
C ALA A 51 -1.74 2.54 -3.54
N GLU A 52 -0.67 3.32 -3.45
CA GLU A 52 -0.14 4.08 -4.58
C GLU A 52 1.39 4.03 -4.53
N ASN A 53 2.00 3.91 -5.71
CA ASN A 53 3.44 3.97 -5.89
C ASN A 53 3.83 5.38 -6.33
N PRO A 54 4.30 6.25 -5.42
CA PRO A 54 4.86 7.53 -5.83
C PRO A 54 6.10 7.39 -6.70
N ASP A 55 6.85 6.29 -6.56
CA ASP A 55 8.05 5.96 -7.30
C ASP A 55 8.22 4.43 -7.46
N GLU A 56 9.21 4.00 -8.24
CA GLU A 56 9.43 2.57 -8.55
C GLU A 56 9.90 1.74 -7.34
N GLU A 57 10.37 2.39 -6.27
CA GLU A 57 10.97 1.74 -5.11
C GLU A 57 10.09 1.82 -3.86
N GLU A 58 9.02 2.61 -3.87
CA GLU A 58 8.18 2.87 -2.69
C GLU A 58 6.68 2.70 -2.99
N VAL A 59 5.99 1.95 -2.11
CA VAL A 59 4.54 1.78 -2.13
C VAL A 59 3.96 2.37 -0.85
N ARG A 60 3.09 3.38 -0.99
CA ARG A 60 2.46 4.07 0.14
C ARG A 60 1.01 3.66 0.32
N GLY A 61 0.60 3.54 1.58
CA GLY A 61 -0.77 3.27 1.99
C GLY A 61 -1.59 4.53 2.22
N TYR A 62 -2.84 4.52 1.76
CA TYR A 62 -3.79 5.62 1.96
C TYR A 62 -5.17 5.07 2.29
N TYR A 63 -5.97 5.85 3.00
CA TYR A 63 -7.41 5.61 3.09
C TYR A 63 -8.15 6.74 2.40
N LYS A 64 -9.29 6.42 1.79
CA LYS A 64 -10.19 7.39 1.18
C LYS A 64 -11.56 7.27 1.81
N CYS A 65 -12.06 8.34 2.39
CA CYS A 65 -13.43 8.41 2.89
C CYS A 65 -14.39 8.35 1.71
N THR A 66 -15.33 7.40 1.74
CA THR A 66 -16.34 7.25 0.68
C THR A 66 -17.43 8.31 0.79
N GLU A 67 -17.66 8.88 1.98
CA GLU A 67 -18.67 9.91 2.20
C GLU A 67 -18.23 11.30 1.71
N CYS A 68 -17.08 11.79 2.16
CA CYS A 68 -16.61 13.14 1.81
C CYS A 68 -15.53 13.17 0.72
N GLY A 69 -14.97 12.01 0.35
CA GLY A 69 -13.92 11.89 -0.65
C GLY A 69 -12.52 12.27 -0.16
N GLU A 70 -12.37 12.68 1.10
CA GLU A 70 -11.07 13.03 1.68
C GLU A 70 -10.15 11.81 1.73
N ARG A 71 -8.87 12.04 1.45
CA ARG A 71 -7.84 11.00 1.41
C ARG A 71 -6.81 11.28 2.51
N GLY A 72 -6.58 10.31 3.38
CA GLY A 72 -5.57 10.37 4.43
C GLY A 72 -4.45 9.38 4.18
N ASN A 73 -3.24 9.73 4.61
CA ASN A 73 -2.09 8.84 4.54
C ASN A 73 -2.06 7.92 5.78
N ILE A 74 -1.71 6.65 5.56
CA ILE A 74 -1.39 5.72 6.64
C ILE A 74 0.09 5.39 6.54
N ASP A 75 0.83 5.72 7.59
CA ASP A 75 2.20 5.27 7.76
C ASP A 75 2.23 3.74 7.90
N ILE A 76 2.91 3.09 6.95
CA ILE A 76 3.16 1.65 6.95
C ILE A 76 4.67 1.48 6.97
N ASP A 77 5.19 1.03 8.11
CA ASP A 77 6.59 0.71 8.25
C ASP A 77 6.93 -0.58 7.49
N TYR A 78 8.12 -0.64 6.91
CA TYR A 78 8.62 -1.85 6.23
C TYR A 78 8.68 -3.09 7.14
N GLY A 79 8.70 -2.89 8.47
CA GLY A 79 8.56 -3.96 9.45
C GLY A 79 7.19 -4.65 9.42
N ASP A 80 6.12 -3.92 9.11
CA ASP A 80 4.76 -4.46 8.99
C ASP A 80 4.63 -5.32 7.72
N LEU A 81 5.30 -4.95 6.62
CA LEU A 81 5.35 -5.73 5.38
C LEU A 81 5.94 -7.13 5.61
N ASN A 82 6.99 -7.23 6.42
CA ASN A 82 7.67 -8.50 6.70
C ASN A 82 6.80 -9.48 7.52
N SER A 83 5.88 -8.96 8.34
CA SER A 83 4.92 -9.78 9.10
C SER A 83 3.81 -10.40 8.23
N VAL A 84 3.57 -9.83 7.04
CA VAL A 84 2.57 -10.34 6.08
C VAL A 84 3.19 -11.29 5.07
N LEU A 85 4.46 -11.09 4.71
CA LEU A 85 5.20 -11.95 3.78
C LEU A 85 5.73 -13.23 4.44
N THR A 86 5.77 -13.29 5.77
CA THR A 86 6.21 -14.48 6.52
C THR A 86 5.02 -15.11 7.26
N PRO A 87 4.59 -16.34 6.92
CA PRO A 87 3.50 -17.04 7.61
C PRO A 87 3.88 -17.52 9.02
#